data_AF-G0QXP2-F1
#
_entry.id   AF-G0QXP2-F1
#
_cell.length_a   1.000
_cell.length_b   1.000
_cell.length_c   1.000
_cell.angle_alpha   90.00
_cell.angle_beta   90.00
_cell.angle_gamma   90.00
#
_symmetry.space_group_name_H-M   'P 1'
#
loop_
_entity.id
_entity.type
_entity.pdbx_description
1 polymer ?
#
loop_
_entity_poly.entity_id
_entity_poly.type
_entity_poly.pdbx_seq_one_letter_code
_entity_poly.pdbx_strand_id
1 'polypeptide(L)'
;MCPLNCSVCSLTLVCISCILPFKLIHNTTTNISSCSSCDAKQFYNSTLKQCQNCPDFNCQNCEDNTGLCIGPCDNSFTLNVTTGTCTCETPVNLIKLGICIPCALMVPNCLECTQVDVCTKCSEGLRVLSNTNTCGNCVLGNYYDVVKKLCLPCRGCTECADTTGICVKNTCIDGYIAPDCICSISKVVNPLNQRCIDCSDFFQNCQECNMLKCFRWILLYICVQKMQLMFKQLSYLLRGNWIL
;
A
#
# COMPACT_ATOMS: atom_id res chain seq x y z
N MET A 1 17.46 1.31 -67.66
CA MET A 1 18.02 1.61 -66.33
C MET A 1 16.96 1.26 -65.30
N CYS A 2 17.33 0.62 -64.18
CA CYS A 2 16.37 0.34 -63.11
C CYS A 2 16.02 1.61 -62.34
N PRO A 3 14.84 1.66 -61.67
CA PRO A 3 14.47 2.76 -60.78
C PRO A 3 15.49 2.99 -59.66
N LEU A 4 15.46 4.17 -59.03
CA LEU A 4 16.32 4.51 -57.89
C LEU A 4 16.21 3.45 -56.78
N ASN A 5 17.34 3.09 -56.16
CA ASN A 5 17.48 2.10 -55.09
C ASN A 5 17.11 0.65 -55.47
N CYS A 6 16.83 0.37 -56.73
CA CYS A 6 16.55 -0.96 -57.24
C CYS A 6 17.84 -1.67 -57.67
N SER A 7 18.08 -2.89 -57.18
CA SER A 7 19.22 -3.73 -57.60
C SER A 7 18.91 -4.56 -58.84
N VAL A 8 17.67 -5.06 -58.99
CA VAL A 8 17.23 -5.84 -60.16
C VAL A 8 15.80 -5.42 -60.55
N CYS A 9 15.55 -5.22 -61.84
CA CYS A 9 14.24 -4.83 -62.38
C CYS A 9 13.84 -5.71 -63.59
N SER A 10 12.54 -6.03 -63.73
CA SER A 10 12.02 -6.80 -64.88
C SER A 10 11.74 -5.92 -66.10
N LEU A 11 11.38 -4.67 -65.84
CA LEU A 11 11.04 -3.62 -66.79
C LEU A 11 11.61 -2.30 -66.27
N THR A 12 11.60 -1.25 -67.09
CA THR A 12 12.09 0.09 -66.71
C THR A 12 11.44 0.68 -65.46
N LEU A 13 10.25 0.20 -65.06
CA LEU A 13 9.48 0.75 -63.92
C LEU A 13 9.17 -0.26 -62.80
N VAL A 14 9.46 -1.55 -62.97
CA VAL A 14 9.10 -2.58 -61.98
C VAL A 14 10.35 -3.14 -61.33
N CYS A 15 10.54 -2.80 -60.06
CA CYS A 15 11.63 -3.34 -59.28
C CYS A 15 11.31 -4.77 -58.78
N ILE A 16 12.31 -5.66 -58.82
CA ILE A 16 12.24 -7.03 -58.29
C ILE A 16 12.97 -7.10 -56.94
N SER A 17 14.10 -6.41 -56.78
CA SER A 17 14.89 -6.40 -55.56
C SER A 17 15.53 -5.04 -55.30
N CYS A 18 15.67 -4.68 -54.02
CA CYS A 18 16.23 -3.39 -53.60
C CYS A 18 17.67 -3.53 -53.12
N ILE A 19 18.41 -2.43 -53.15
CA ILE A 19 19.71 -2.28 -52.49
C ILE A 19 19.45 -2.04 -51.00
N LEU A 20 20.24 -2.63 -50.11
CA LEU A 20 20.14 -2.35 -48.66
C LEU A 20 20.42 -0.86 -48.38
N PRO A 21 19.70 -0.23 -47.44
CA PRO A 21 18.68 -0.78 -46.53
C PRO A 21 17.23 -0.72 -47.05
N PHE A 22 17.00 -0.39 -48.32
CA PHE A 22 15.66 -0.19 -48.89
C PHE A 22 14.89 -1.51 -49.02
N LYS A 23 13.55 -1.40 -48.97
CA LYS A 23 12.61 -2.52 -49.01
C LYS A 23 11.70 -2.41 -50.23
N LEU A 24 11.26 -3.56 -50.73
CA LEU A 24 10.40 -3.63 -51.91
C LEU A 24 8.95 -3.35 -51.53
N ILE A 25 8.48 -2.12 -51.77
CA ILE A 25 7.08 -1.76 -51.51
C ILE A 25 6.24 -1.98 -52.77
N HIS A 26 5.18 -2.77 -52.63
CA HIS A 26 4.22 -3.06 -53.69
C HIS A 26 2.94 -2.24 -53.52
N ASN A 27 2.68 -1.35 -54.48
CA ASN A 27 1.42 -0.62 -54.56
C ASN A 27 0.40 -1.47 -55.34
N THR A 28 -0.58 -2.02 -54.62
CA THR A 28 -1.63 -2.87 -55.18
C THR A 28 -2.58 -2.13 -56.13
N THR A 29 -2.68 -0.79 -56.01
CA THR A 29 -3.56 0.02 -56.87
C THR A 29 -2.95 0.22 -58.25
N THR A 30 -1.63 0.44 -58.32
CA THR A 30 -0.93 0.68 -59.59
C THR A 30 -0.20 -0.55 -60.12
N ASN A 31 -0.14 -1.63 -59.34
CA ASN A 31 0.65 -2.83 -59.60
C ASN A 31 2.15 -2.53 -59.87
N ILE A 32 2.68 -1.50 -59.20
CA ILE A 32 4.08 -1.07 -59.33
C ILE A 32 4.81 -1.38 -58.02
N SER A 33 5.99 -1.99 -58.15
CA SER A 33 6.90 -2.26 -57.04
C SER A 33 8.07 -1.28 -57.07
N SER A 34 8.31 -0.60 -55.96
CA SER A 34 9.35 0.42 -55.80
C SER A 34 10.19 0.16 -54.54
N CYS A 35 11.37 0.78 -54.45
CA CYS A 35 12.26 0.63 -53.30
C CYS A 35 12.21 1.86 -52.41
N SER A 36 11.79 1.68 -51.16
CA SER A 36 11.78 2.74 -50.14
C SER A 36 12.05 2.17 -48.75
N SER A 37 12.44 3.03 -47.82
CA SER A 37 12.52 2.70 -46.40
C SER A 37 11.16 2.87 -45.76
N CYS A 38 10.88 2.10 -44.71
CA CYS A 38 9.75 2.39 -43.85
C CYS A 38 10.04 3.62 -43.00
N ASP A 39 8.99 4.38 -42.66
CA ASP A 39 9.11 5.53 -41.77
C ASP A 39 9.37 5.08 -40.32
N ALA A 40 9.69 6.03 -39.45
CA ALA A 40 9.77 5.76 -38.01
C ALA A 40 8.45 5.15 -37.50
N LYS A 41 8.55 4.25 -36.51
CA LYS A 41 7.41 3.47 -35.97
C LYS A 41 6.75 2.52 -36.97
N GLN A 42 7.46 2.13 -38.03
CA GLN A 42 7.01 1.13 -38.98
C GLN A 42 8.03 -0.01 -39.14
N PHE A 43 7.56 -1.19 -39.54
CA PHE A 43 8.38 -2.32 -39.95
C PHE A 43 7.95 -2.79 -41.34
N TYR A 44 8.87 -3.42 -42.06
CA TYR A 44 8.55 -3.99 -43.37
C TYR A 44 7.96 -5.41 -43.22
N ASN A 45 6.78 -5.63 -43.78
CA ASN A 45 6.17 -6.96 -43.90
C ASN A 45 6.43 -7.52 -45.31
N SER A 46 7.31 -8.52 -45.43
CA SER A 46 7.72 -9.08 -46.72
C SER A 46 6.61 -9.86 -47.43
N THR A 47 5.66 -10.41 -46.68
CA THR A 47 4.51 -11.14 -47.23
C THR A 47 3.57 -10.18 -47.95
N LEU A 48 3.32 -9.02 -47.34
CA LEU A 48 2.47 -7.98 -47.92
C LEU A 48 3.24 -7.03 -48.85
N LYS A 49 4.58 -7.03 -48.76
CA LYS A 49 5.48 -6.08 -49.43
C LYS A 49 5.11 -4.64 -49.11
N GLN A 50 4.85 -4.34 -47.84
CA GLN A 50 4.39 -3.04 -47.38
C GLN A 50 4.98 -2.72 -46.00
N CYS A 51 5.12 -1.43 -45.70
CA CYS A 51 5.42 -0.96 -44.35
C CYS A 51 4.15 -0.95 -43.51
N GLN A 52 4.23 -1.46 -42.29
CA GLN A 52 3.14 -1.50 -41.32
C GLN A 52 3.57 -0.80 -40.04
N ASN A 53 2.64 -0.19 -39.33
CA ASN A 53 2.93 0.41 -38.03
C ASN A 53 3.38 -0.67 -37.05
N CYS A 54 4.35 -0.32 -36.21
CA CYS A 54 4.71 -1.08 -35.03
C CYS A 54 3.46 -1.45 -34.21
N PRO A 55 3.30 -2.71 -33.79
CA PRO A 55 2.20 -3.11 -32.90
C PRO A 55 2.22 -2.36 -31.57
N ASP A 56 3.42 -2.03 -31.07
CA ASP A 56 3.62 -1.22 -29.88
C ASP A 56 3.80 0.26 -30.25
N PHE A 57 2.86 1.10 -29.80
CA PHE A 57 2.85 2.53 -30.08
C PHE A 57 4.04 3.30 -29.47
N ASN A 58 4.61 2.76 -28.38
CA ASN A 58 5.76 3.36 -27.70
C ASN A 58 7.09 2.89 -28.29
N CYS A 59 7.07 2.03 -29.31
CA CYS A 59 8.29 1.60 -29.97
C CYS A 59 8.71 2.56 -31.09
N GLN A 60 9.98 2.98 -31.11
CA GLN A 60 10.49 3.79 -32.23
C GLN A 60 10.83 2.96 -33.47
N ASN A 61 11.43 1.77 -33.28
CA ASN A 61 11.88 0.89 -34.37
C ASN A 61 11.48 -0.56 -34.11
N CYS A 62 10.86 -1.19 -35.09
CA CYS A 62 10.46 -2.58 -35.02
C CYS A 62 11.22 -3.43 -36.04
N GLU A 63 11.43 -4.70 -35.70
CA GLU A 63 12.04 -5.68 -36.56
C GLU A 63 11.12 -6.05 -37.73
N ASP A 64 11.71 -6.18 -38.92
CA ASP A 64 11.00 -6.57 -40.12
C ASP A 64 10.32 -7.95 -39.94
N ASN A 65 9.14 -8.10 -40.53
CA ASN A 65 8.28 -9.29 -40.52
C ASN A 65 7.70 -9.70 -39.15
N THR A 66 8.38 -9.43 -38.04
CA THR A 66 7.89 -9.78 -36.70
C THR A 66 7.14 -8.62 -36.04
N GLY A 67 7.52 -7.39 -36.34
CA GLY A 67 6.99 -6.19 -35.68
C GLY A 67 7.47 -6.06 -34.22
N LEU A 68 8.41 -6.90 -33.77
CA LEU A 68 8.96 -6.81 -32.40
C LEU A 68 9.79 -5.55 -32.25
N CYS A 69 9.64 -4.86 -31.12
CA CYS A 69 10.42 -3.67 -30.86
C CYS A 69 11.90 -4.02 -30.68
N ILE A 70 12.78 -3.33 -31.42
CA ILE A 70 14.25 -3.47 -31.35
C ILE A 70 14.95 -2.15 -31.05
N GLY A 71 14.21 -1.04 -31.11
CA GLY A 71 14.72 0.30 -30.86
C GLY A 71 14.50 0.78 -29.43
N PRO A 72 14.94 2.02 -29.14
CA PRO A 72 14.53 2.71 -27.92
C PRO A 72 13.00 2.87 -27.89
N CYS A 73 12.46 2.88 -26.68
CA CYS A 73 11.06 3.18 -26.45
C CYS A 73 10.86 4.68 -26.18
N ASP A 74 9.73 5.22 -26.63
CA ASP A 74 9.28 6.57 -26.33
C ASP A 74 8.82 6.70 -24.87
N ASN A 75 8.58 7.94 -24.43
CA ASN A 75 7.79 8.24 -23.24
C ASN A 75 8.28 7.59 -21.92
N SER A 76 9.60 7.40 -21.83
CA SER A 76 10.28 6.79 -20.67
C SER A 76 9.90 5.32 -20.41
N PHE A 77 9.38 4.62 -21.43
CA PHE A 77 9.21 3.18 -21.37
C PHE A 77 10.56 2.47 -21.56
N THR A 78 10.64 1.23 -21.09
CA THR A 78 11.83 0.38 -21.22
C THR A 78 11.52 -0.82 -22.11
N LEU A 79 12.43 -1.13 -23.04
CA LEU A 79 12.29 -2.29 -23.91
C LEU A 79 12.45 -3.59 -23.11
N ASN A 80 11.40 -4.42 -23.10
CA ASN A 80 11.50 -5.80 -22.70
C ASN A 80 12.02 -6.61 -23.90
N VAL A 81 13.33 -6.90 -23.89
CA VAL A 81 14.03 -7.61 -24.97
C VAL A 81 13.50 -9.03 -25.20
N THR A 82 12.84 -9.64 -24.21
CA THR A 82 12.29 -11.00 -24.31
C THR A 82 10.97 -11.01 -25.08
N THR A 83 10.12 -9.99 -24.86
CA THR A 83 8.80 -9.89 -25.51
C THR A 83 8.78 -8.96 -26.71
N GLY A 84 9.84 -8.15 -26.91
CA GLY A 84 9.89 -7.12 -27.94
C GLY A 84 8.85 -6.01 -27.73
N THR A 85 8.53 -5.68 -26.48
CA THR A 85 7.52 -4.66 -26.12
C THR A 85 8.10 -3.60 -25.19
N CYS A 86 7.59 -2.38 -25.30
CA CYS A 86 7.93 -1.24 -24.47
C CYS A 86 7.04 -1.22 -23.23
N THR A 87 7.62 -1.52 -22.08
CA THR A 87 6.89 -1.62 -20.80
C THR A 87 7.39 -0.61 -19.78
N CYS A 88 6.49 -0.19 -18.90
CA CYS A 88 6.86 0.60 -17.74
C CYS A 88 7.49 -0.31 -16.69
N GLU A 89 8.62 0.09 -16.11
CA GLU A 89 9.29 -0.69 -15.07
C GLU A 89 8.49 -0.62 -13.75
N THR A 90 7.51 -1.50 -13.61
CA THR A 90 6.77 -1.70 -12.37
C THR A 90 7.61 -2.52 -11.38
N PRO A 91 7.57 -2.24 -10.07
CA PRO A 91 6.65 -1.32 -9.39
C PRO A 91 7.21 0.09 -9.17
N VAL A 92 8.31 0.48 -9.82
CA VAL A 92 8.99 1.77 -9.60
C VAL A 92 8.37 2.91 -10.42
N ASN A 93 7.77 2.59 -11.56
CA ASN A 93 7.08 3.51 -12.44
C ASN A 93 5.66 3.02 -12.72
N LEU A 94 4.72 3.95 -12.91
CA LEU A 94 3.37 3.64 -13.42
C LEU A 94 3.06 4.50 -14.63
N ILE A 95 2.14 3.99 -15.45
CA ILE A 95 1.63 4.72 -16.61
C ILE A 95 0.59 5.74 -16.13
N LYS A 96 0.84 7.03 -16.38
CA LYS A 96 -0.10 8.12 -16.13
C LYS A 96 -0.10 9.04 -17.35
N LEU A 97 -1.26 9.28 -17.96
CA LEU A 97 -1.41 10.07 -19.19
C LEU A 97 -0.55 9.56 -20.37
N GLY A 98 -0.35 8.24 -20.47
CA GLY A 98 0.40 7.61 -21.56
C GLY A 98 1.92 7.74 -21.46
N ILE A 99 2.45 8.26 -20.35
CA ILE A 99 3.89 8.32 -20.05
C ILE A 99 4.21 7.51 -18.79
N CYS A 100 5.44 6.99 -18.71
CA CYS A 100 5.95 6.35 -17.50
C CYS A 100 6.41 7.40 -16.49
N ILE A 101 5.74 7.46 -15.34
CA ILE A 101 6.07 8.38 -14.26
C ILE A 101 6.59 7.60 -13.05
N PRO A 102 7.77 7.97 -12.51
CA PRO A 102 8.29 7.42 -11.26
C PRO A 102 7.33 7.62 -10.08
N CYS A 103 7.19 6.59 -9.25
CA CYS A 103 6.38 6.64 -8.03
C CYS A 103 6.74 7.82 -7.11
N ALA A 104 8.04 8.15 -7.02
CA ALA A 104 8.53 9.25 -6.20
C ALA A 104 8.01 10.64 -6.63
N LEU A 105 7.60 10.80 -7.89
CA LEU A 105 7.00 12.05 -8.39
C LEU A 105 5.48 12.10 -8.16
N MET A 106 4.82 10.94 -8.01
CA MET A 106 3.38 10.87 -7.77
C MET A 106 3.06 10.92 -6.27
N VAL A 107 3.80 10.17 -5.47
CA VAL A 107 3.66 10.13 -4.01
C VAL A 107 5.01 10.48 -3.39
N PRO A 108 5.12 11.57 -2.62
CA PRO A 108 6.37 11.99 -1.99
C PRO A 108 7.01 10.86 -1.18
N ASN A 109 8.32 10.67 -1.38
CA ASN A 109 9.14 9.64 -0.73
C ASN A 109 8.72 8.19 -1.00
N CYS A 110 7.95 7.95 -2.06
CA CYS A 110 7.57 6.61 -2.48
C CYS A 110 8.56 6.04 -3.50
N LEU A 111 9.13 4.87 -3.23
CA LEU A 111 10.02 4.16 -4.15
C LEU A 111 9.24 3.21 -5.08
N GLU A 112 8.20 2.57 -4.57
CA GLU A 112 7.39 1.62 -5.32
C GLU A 112 5.90 1.87 -5.06
N CYS A 113 5.08 1.80 -6.11
CA CYS A 113 3.66 2.06 -6.06
C CYS A 113 2.89 1.12 -6.99
N THR A 114 1.65 0.79 -6.61
CA THR A 114 0.76 -0.07 -7.43
C THR A 114 -0.33 0.74 -8.13
N GLN A 115 -0.62 1.93 -7.64
CA GLN A 115 -1.55 2.90 -8.20
C GLN A 115 -1.02 4.32 -8.00
N VAL A 116 -1.61 5.29 -8.69
CA VAL A 116 -1.17 6.70 -8.71
C VAL A 116 -1.02 7.28 -7.30
N ASP A 117 -1.82 6.83 -6.33
CA ASP A 117 -1.82 7.32 -4.94
C ASP A 117 -1.57 6.21 -3.91
N VAL A 118 -1.05 5.04 -4.33
CA VAL A 118 -0.84 3.89 -3.44
C VAL A 118 0.62 3.49 -3.40
N CYS A 119 1.31 3.91 -2.36
CA CYS A 119 2.70 3.54 -2.12
C CYS A 119 2.81 2.18 -1.44
N THR A 120 3.69 1.32 -1.96
CA THR A 120 4.01 0.00 -1.38
C THR A 120 5.36 -0.05 -0.72
N LYS A 121 6.28 0.86 -1.08
CA LYS A 121 7.60 0.96 -0.47
C LYS A 121 8.08 2.40 -0.39
N CYS A 122 8.60 2.77 0.77
CA CYS A 122 9.08 4.12 1.04
C CYS A 122 10.60 4.22 0.95
N SER A 123 11.09 5.44 0.78
CA SER A 123 12.50 5.79 0.98
C SER A 123 12.97 5.40 2.38
N GLU A 124 14.28 5.22 2.53
CA GLU A 124 14.89 4.80 3.78
C GLU A 124 14.47 5.69 4.96
N GLY A 125 14.18 5.05 6.11
CA GLY A 125 13.74 5.74 7.31
C GLY A 125 12.25 6.11 7.36
N LEU A 126 11.49 5.88 6.30
CA LEU A 126 10.04 6.13 6.26
C LEU A 126 9.24 4.83 6.16
N ARG A 127 7.94 4.91 6.48
CA ARG A 127 7.05 3.75 6.53
C ARG A 127 5.78 4.01 5.73
N VAL A 128 5.22 2.94 5.15
CA VAL A 128 3.92 2.99 4.47
C VAL A 128 2.82 3.06 5.52
N LEU A 129 2.04 4.14 5.48
CA LEU A 129 0.91 4.33 6.38
C LEU A 129 -0.38 3.87 5.68
N SER A 130 -1.01 2.82 6.17
CA SER A 130 -2.16 2.19 5.49
C SER A 130 -3.42 3.05 5.46
N ASN A 131 -3.53 4.05 6.33
CA ASN A 131 -4.64 5.00 6.34
C ASN A 131 -4.57 6.03 5.20
N THR A 132 -3.36 6.38 4.74
CA THR A 132 -3.16 7.37 3.68
C THR A 132 -2.58 6.75 2.40
N ASN A 133 -2.07 5.52 2.47
CA ASN A 133 -1.25 4.87 1.45
C ASN A 133 -0.02 5.69 1.02
N THR A 134 0.46 6.55 1.91
CA THR A 134 1.64 7.41 1.69
C THR A 134 2.80 7.00 2.58
N CYS A 135 3.98 7.56 2.28
CA CYS A 135 5.16 7.42 3.10
C CYS A 135 5.23 8.49 4.17
N GLY A 136 5.52 8.10 5.40
CA GLY A 136 5.66 9.02 6.51
C GLY A 136 6.23 8.36 7.75
N ASN A 137 6.41 9.20 8.77
CA ASN A 137 6.73 8.79 10.13
C ASN A 137 5.52 8.97 11.03
N CYS A 138 5.47 8.20 12.11
CA CYS A 138 4.50 8.47 13.16
C CYS A 138 4.82 9.79 13.85
N VAL A 139 3.78 10.59 14.11
CA VAL A 139 3.92 11.81 14.91
C VAL A 139 4.36 11.45 16.33
N LEU A 140 5.01 12.39 17.01
CA LEU A 140 5.48 12.20 18.39
C LEU A 140 4.34 11.72 19.30
N GLY A 141 4.62 10.73 20.15
CA GLY A 141 3.62 10.09 21.00
C GLY A 141 2.88 8.92 20.33
N ASN A 142 3.24 8.56 19.10
CA ASN A 142 2.78 7.35 18.43
C ASN A 142 3.97 6.44 18.05
N TYR A 143 3.71 5.15 17.88
CA TYR A 143 4.62 4.17 17.30
C TYR A 143 3.98 3.51 16.08
N TYR A 144 4.81 2.95 15.20
CA TYR A 144 4.37 2.21 14.04
C TYR A 144 4.15 0.73 14.34
N ASP A 145 2.90 0.28 14.22
CA ASP A 145 2.54 -1.14 14.24
C ASP A 145 2.81 -1.75 12.85
N VAL A 146 3.84 -2.59 12.75
CA VAL A 146 4.26 -3.21 11.48
C VAL A 146 3.21 -4.15 10.87
N VAL A 147 2.35 -4.74 11.70
CA VAL A 147 1.33 -5.69 11.26
C VAL A 147 0.14 -4.94 10.68
N LYS A 148 -0.30 -3.89 11.38
CA LYS A 148 -1.43 -3.05 10.93
C LYS A 148 -1.00 -1.98 9.91
N LYS A 149 0.30 -1.70 9.82
CA LYS A 149 0.88 -0.59 9.04
C LYS A 149 0.28 0.76 9.43
N LEU A 150 0.06 0.97 10.72
CA LEU A 150 -0.59 2.16 11.27
C LEU A 150 0.22 2.75 12.42
N CYS A 151 0.09 4.06 12.59
CA CYS A 151 0.59 4.74 13.78
C CYS A 151 -0.43 4.63 14.90
N LEU A 152 -0.01 4.07 16.03
CA LEU A 152 -0.82 3.89 17.23
C LEU A 152 -0.24 4.70 18.38
N PRO A 153 -1.07 5.22 19.30
CA PRO A 153 -0.57 5.97 20.45
C PRO A 153 0.29 5.12 21.36
N CYS A 154 1.36 5.73 21.88
CA CYS A 154 2.15 5.19 22.98
C CYS A 154 1.25 4.97 24.19
N ARG A 155 1.41 3.83 24.87
CA ARG A 155 0.64 3.54 26.09
C ARG A 155 1.44 3.97 27.30
N GLY A 156 0.92 4.92 28.08
CA GLY A 156 1.47 5.29 29.38
C GLY A 156 2.71 6.20 29.34
N CYS A 157 3.09 6.77 28.20
CA CYS A 157 4.21 7.70 28.05
C CYS A 157 4.01 8.67 26.87
N THR A 158 4.78 9.76 26.86
CA THR A 158 4.80 10.75 25.77
C THR A 158 5.74 10.38 24.62
N GLU A 159 6.72 9.52 24.88
CA GLU A 159 7.71 9.04 23.90
C GLU A 159 7.86 7.53 24.05
N CYS A 160 7.73 6.78 22.95
CA CYS A 160 7.91 5.34 22.93
C CYS A 160 8.73 4.92 21.71
N ALA A 161 9.31 3.72 21.77
CA ALA A 161 10.12 3.16 20.70
C ALA A 161 9.26 2.92 19.46
N ASP A 162 9.77 3.37 18.32
CA ASP A 162 9.04 3.54 17.06
C ASP A 162 8.38 2.26 16.53
N THR A 163 8.84 1.06 16.88
CA THR A 163 8.26 -0.21 16.39
C THR A 163 7.59 -1.06 17.45
N THR A 164 7.83 -0.80 18.73
CA THR A 164 7.34 -1.64 19.83
C THR A 164 6.29 -0.96 20.68
N GLY A 165 6.23 0.38 20.65
CA GLY A 165 5.35 1.14 21.54
C GLY A 165 5.80 1.15 23.00
N ILE A 166 6.99 0.62 23.31
CA ILE A 166 7.55 0.59 24.67
C ILE A 166 8.12 1.97 25.02
N CYS A 167 7.82 2.46 26.22
CA CYS A 167 8.21 3.78 26.66
C CYS A 167 9.73 3.99 26.71
N VAL A 168 10.16 5.13 26.17
CA VAL A 168 11.58 5.52 26.15
C VAL A 168 11.87 6.31 27.44
N LYS A 169 13.04 6.06 28.05
CA LYS A 169 13.57 6.77 29.25
C LYS A 169 12.79 6.61 30.57
N ASN A 170 11.92 5.60 30.72
CA ASN A 170 11.13 5.37 31.96
C ASN A 170 10.28 6.57 32.41
N THR A 171 10.01 7.52 31.52
CA THR A 171 9.17 8.70 31.80
C THR A 171 7.73 8.38 31.44
N CYS A 172 6.96 8.00 32.45
CA CYS A 172 5.56 7.64 32.31
C CYS A 172 4.66 8.88 32.50
N ILE A 173 3.52 8.92 31.81
CA ILE A 173 2.48 9.92 32.06
C ILE A 173 1.83 9.67 33.43
N ASP A 174 1.24 10.71 34.01
CA ASP A 174 0.62 10.64 35.34
C ASP A 174 -0.31 9.43 35.50
N GLY A 175 -0.10 8.68 36.59
CA GLY A 175 -0.86 7.48 36.94
C GLY A 175 -0.23 6.15 36.50
N TYR A 176 0.85 6.18 35.73
CA TYR A 176 1.65 5.01 35.34
C TYR A 176 2.96 4.92 36.14
N ILE A 177 3.41 3.70 36.41
CA ILE A 177 4.61 3.40 37.21
C ILE A 177 5.71 2.81 36.31
N ALA A 178 6.92 3.37 36.42
CA ALA A 178 8.14 2.88 35.76
C ALA A 178 8.57 1.49 36.28
N PRO A 179 9.33 0.70 35.50
CA PRO A 179 9.92 1.02 34.20
C PRO A 179 8.97 0.76 33.01
N ASP A 180 7.99 -0.12 33.18
CA ASP A 180 7.14 -0.59 32.07
C ASP A 180 5.94 0.32 31.76
N CYS A 181 5.82 1.44 32.48
CA CYS A 181 4.68 2.35 32.44
C CYS A 181 3.35 1.58 32.46
N ILE A 182 3.17 0.81 33.54
CA ILE A 182 1.94 0.08 33.86
C ILE A 182 1.15 0.83 34.92
N CYS A 183 -0.18 0.66 34.96
CA CYS A 183 -0.97 1.22 36.04
C CYS A 183 -0.52 0.63 37.38
N SER A 184 -0.55 1.47 38.43
CA SER A 184 -0.48 0.99 39.81
C SER A 184 -1.48 -0.13 40.05
N ILE A 185 -1.20 -1.01 41.01
CA ILE A 185 -2.10 -2.08 41.46
C ILE A 185 -3.50 -1.57 41.87
N SER A 186 -3.61 -0.29 42.22
CA SER A 186 -4.84 0.41 42.60
C SER A 186 -5.52 1.15 41.44
N LYS A 187 -5.05 0.96 40.19
CA LYS A 187 -5.58 1.62 38.99
C LYS A 187 -5.77 0.65 37.82
N VAL A 188 -6.75 0.92 36.96
CA VAL A 188 -6.99 0.18 35.71
C VAL A 188 -6.91 1.13 34.52
N VAL A 189 -6.45 0.61 33.36
CA VAL A 189 -6.51 1.37 32.11
C VAL A 189 -7.97 1.50 31.67
N ASN A 190 -8.47 2.73 31.64
CA ASN A 190 -9.75 3.04 31.04
C ASN A 190 -9.66 2.82 29.52
N PRO A 191 -10.47 1.91 28.94
CA PRO A 191 -10.37 1.55 27.53
C PRO A 191 -10.73 2.70 26.58
N LEU A 192 -11.47 3.71 27.05
CA LEU A 192 -11.95 4.83 26.23
C LEU A 192 -10.87 5.90 26.01
N ASN A 193 -10.08 6.22 27.04
CA ASN A 193 -9.10 7.30 26.99
C ASN A 193 -7.66 6.84 27.25
N GLN A 194 -7.45 5.53 27.43
CA GLN A 194 -6.14 4.92 27.66
C GLN A 194 -5.38 5.54 28.85
N ARG A 195 -6.07 6.00 29.90
CA ARG A 195 -5.47 6.50 31.14
C ARG A 195 -5.73 5.56 32.31
N CYS A 196 -4.80 5.55 33.27
CA CYS A 196 -5.01 4.86 34.56
C CYS A 196 -6.01 5.63 35.41
N ILE A 197 -7.17 5.03 35.65
CA ILE A 197 -8.19 5.52 36.58
C ILE A 197 -8.20 4.66 37.84
N ASP A 198 -8.67 5.20 38.95
CA ASP A 198 -8.75 4.44 40.20
C ASP A 198 -9.74 3.28 40.07
N CYS A 199 -9.40 2.15 40.68
CA CYS A 199 -10.26 0.96 40.64
C CYS A 199 -11.67 1.24 41.17
N SER A 200 -11.79 2.15 42.15
CA SER A 200 -13.06 2.57 42.74
C SER A 200 -14.00 3.25 41.75
N ASP A 201 -13.45 3.92 40.74
CA ASP A 201 -14.22 4.67 39.74
C ASP A 201 -14.79 3.73 38.67
N PHE A 202 -14.12 2.60 38.44
CA PHE A 202 -14.55 1.58 37.48
C PHE A 202 -15.36 0.45 38.14
N PHE A 203 -14.97 0.05 39.36
CA PHE A 203 -15.65 -0.93 40.19
C PHE A 203 -16.00 -0.26 41.53
N GLN A 204 -17.27 0.11 41.70
CA GLN A 204 -17.73 0.71 42.97
C GLN A 204 -17.31 -0.16 44.16
N ASN A 205 -16.63 0.46 45.13
CA ASN A 205 -16.13 -0.15 46.37
C ASN A 205 -14.99 -1.17 46.22
N CYS A 206 -14.19 -1.12 45.15
CA CYS A 206 -13.00 -1.95 45.04
C CYS A 206 -11.68 -1.16 45.13
N GLN A 207 -10.83 -1.52 46.09
CA GLN A 207 -9.50 -0.90 46.28
C GLN A 207 -8.41 -1.52 45.38
N GLU A 208 -8.63 -2.71 44.83
CA GLU A 208 -7.70 -3.41 43.94
C GLU A 208 -8.39 -3.78 42.63
N CYS A 209 -7.70 -3.64 41.50
CA CYS A 209 -8.28 -3.94 40.17
C CYS A 209 -8.21 -5.44 39.84
N ASN A 210 -8.54 -6.28 40.82
CA ASN A 210 -8.59 -7.72 40.66
C ASN A 210 -10.05 -8.17 40.71
N MET A 211 -10.62 -8.54 39.55
CA MET A 211 -12.02 -8.96 39.46
C MET A 211 -12.35 -10.08 40.47
N LEU A 212 -11.46 -11.04 40.70
CA LEU A 212 -11.69 -12.13 41.67
C LEU A 212 -11.79 -11.62 43.12
N LYS A 213 -11.01 -10.59 43.47
CA LYS A 213 -11.07 -9.97 44.80
C LYS A 213 -12.25 -9.00 44.95
N CYS A 214 -12.61 -8.27 43.89
CA CYS A 214 -13.78 -7.37 43.89
C CYS A 214 -15.10 -8.15 44.02
N PHE A 215 -15.25 -9.29 43.34
CA PHE A 215 -16.45 -10.12 43.44
C PHE A 215 -16.69 -10.67 44.84
N ARG A 216 -15.62 -10.91 45.61
CA ARG A 216 -15.73 -11.41 46.99
C ARG A 216 -16.48 -10.43 47.89
N TRP A 217 -16.28 -9.13 47.69
CA TRP A 217 -16.97 -8.06 48.42
C TRP A 217 -18.42 -7.88 47.97
N ILE A 218 -18.73 -8.04 46.68
CA ILE A 218 -20.11 -7.98 46.18
C ILE A 218 -20.94 -9.14 46.75
N LEU A 219 -20.40 -10.36 46.78
CA LEU A 219 -21.07 -11.51 47.40
C LEU A 219 -21.24 -11.35 48.91
N LEU A 220 -20.22 -10.85 49.62
CA LEU A 220 -20.32 -10.53 51.05
C LEU A 220 -21.36 -9.44 51.32
N TYR A 221 -21.40 -8.38 50.51
CA TYR A 221 -22.37 -7.29 50.63
C TYR A 221 -23.80 -7.79 50.38
N ILE A 222 -24.02 -8.58 49.32
CA ILE A 222 -25.32 -9.23 49.06
C ILE A 222 -25.71 -10.17 50.21
N CYS A 223 -24.75 -10.90 50.78
CA CYS A 223 -24.98 -11.81 51.90
C CYS A 223 -25.35 -11.04 53.18
N VAL A 224 -24.66 -9.95 53.49
CA VAL A 224 -24.95 -9.07 54.64
C VAL A 224 -26.30 -8.38 54.47
N GLN A 225 -26.63 -7.87 53.29
CA GLN A 225 -27.93 -7.28 52.99
C GLN A 225 -29.07 -8.30 53.14
N LYS A 226 -28.88 -9.53 52.64
CA LYS A 226 -29.84 -10.63 52.85
C LYS A 226 -29.97 -11.02 54.32
N MET A 227 -28.89 -11.08 55.09
CA MET A 227 -28.95 -11.36 56.52
C MET A 227 -29.66 -10.24 57.31
N GLN A 228 -29.44 -8.97 56.96
CA GLN A 228 -30.15 -7.84 57.59
C GLN A 228 -31.65 -7.87 57.27
N LEU A 229 -32.03 -8.23 56.05
CA LEU A 229 -33.44 -8.43 55.67
C LEU A 229 -34.09 -9.60 56.42
N MET A 230 -33.38 -10.73 56.56
CA MET A 230 -33.86 -11.87 57.35
C MET A 230 -34.00 -11.51 58.84
N PHE A 231 -33.06 -10.77 59.42
CA PHE A 231 -33.16 -10.29 60.80
C PHE A 231 -34.34 -9.34 60.99
N LYS A 232 -34.61 -8.47 60.01
CA LYS A 232 -35.76 -7.56 60.05
C LYS A 232 -37.07 -8.35 60.01
N GLN A 233 -37.19 -9.34 59.11
CA GLN A 233 -38.37 -10.22 59.05
C GLN A 233 -38.57 -11.06 60.32
N LEU A 234 -37.49 -11.57 60.91
CA LEU A 234 -37.53 -12.31 62.17
C LEU A 234 -37.97 -11.41 63.34
N SER A 235 -37.52 -10.15 63.36
CA SER A 235 -37.94 -9.17 64.36
C SER A 235 -39.41 -8.77 64.23
N TYR A 236 -39.97 -8.79 63.02
CA TYR A 236 -41.41 -8.61 62.79
C TYR A 236 -42.23 -9.82 63.28
N LEU A 237 -41.76 -11.04 63.02
CA LEU A 237 -42.40 -12.27 63.51
C LEU A 237 -42.39 -12.38 65.04
N LEU A 238 -41.27 -12.02 65.69
CA LEU A 238 -41.14 -12.06 67.14
C LEU A 238 -41.97 -10.96 67.86
N ARG A 239 -42.24 -9.83 67.19
CA ARG A 239 -43.14 -8.79 67.71
C ARG A 239 -44.62 -9.04 67.41
N GLY A 240 -44.95 -10.00 66.53
CA GLY A 240 -46.32 -10.31 66.13
C GLY A 240 -47.09 -11.29 67.05
N ASN A 241 -46.43 -11.94 68.01
CA ASN A 241 -47.03 -13.01 68.84
C ASN A 241 -47.42 -12.58 70.27
N TRP A 242 -47.71 -11.29 70.51
CA TRP A 242 -48.17 -10.80 71.82
C TRP A 242 -49.50 -10.03 71.78
N ILE A 243 -50.39 -10.35 70.83
CA ILE A 243 -51.80 -9.92 70.87
C ILE A 243 -52.70 -11.06 70.39
N LEU A 244 -53.01 -11.97 71.32
CA LEU A 244 -54.32 -12.60 71.62
C LEU A 244 -54.12 -13.84 72.49
#